data_AF-D8LMS6-F1
#
_entry.id   AF-D8LMS6-F1
#
_cell.length_a   1.000
_cell.length_b   1.000
_cell.length_c   1.000
_cell.angle_alpha   90.00
_cell.angle_beta   90.00
_cell.angle_gamma   90.00
#
_symmetry.space_group_name_H-M   'P 1'
#
loop_
_entity.id
_entity.type
_entity.pdbx_description
1 polymer ?
#
loop_
_entity_poly.entity_id
_entity_poly.type
_entity_poly.pdbx_seq_one_letter_code
_entity_poly.pdbx_strand_id
1 'polypeptide(L)'
;MSLCIYCGFPHAEDRHQCEALHEIARSIHVDLKPRQLFLGDGGRVVLNDFNSAKVTSTSPSTGMPCPARWSKRNKLAPRPSPENYAGQPLTFSVDVYSMGIIFYALIAGRLPFTKQGVQLVRMSTARPEMAPWWHKGYTQVIQDMWARDPDKRPSAGEVVERLEHILEELGATPSFSLGSETRDEQRYT
;
A
#
# COMPACT_ATOMS: atom_id res chain seq x y z
N MET A 1 -19.33 7.34 1.18
CA MET A 1 -18.59 8.52 1.70
C MET A 1 -17.15 8.32 1.28
N SER A 2 -16.82 8.73 0.05
CA SER A 2 -15.46 8.67 -0.48
C SER A 2 -14.65 9.69 0.28
N LEU A 3 -13.81 9.24 1.21
CA LEU A 3 -12.75 10.08 1.75
C LEU A 3 -11.68 10.11 0.65
N CYS A 4 -11.91 10.97 -0.34
CA CYS A 4 -10.82 11.42 -1.20
C CYS A 4 -9.82 12.04 -0.21
N ILE A 5 -8.58 11.56 -0.16
CA ILE A 5 -7.49 12.33 0.46
C ILE A 5 -7.19 13.52 -0.47
N TYR A 6 -8.19 14.38 -0.68
CA TYR A 6 -8.03 15.82 -0.73
C TYR A 6 -8.08 16.32 0.71
N CYS A 7 -7.17 15.82 1.55
CA CYS A 7 -6.79 16.63 2.69
C CYS A 7 -6.08 17.83 2.06
N GLY A 8 -6.68 19.01 2.14
CA GLY A 8 -6.15 20.27 1.62
C GLY A 8 -4.83 20.67 2.27
N PHE A 9 -3.78 19.92 1.95
CA PHE A 9 -2.39 20.19 2.29
C PHE A 9 -1.72 20.67 1.00
N PRO A 10 -1.32 21.95 0.92
CA PRO A 10 -0.83 22.59 -0.30
C PRO A 10 0.54 22.08 -0.82
N HIS A 11 1.00 20.91 -0.37
CA HIS A 11 2.32 20.33 -0.71
C HIS A 11 2.29 18.83 -1.05
N ALA A 12 1.13 18.20 -1.18
CA ALA A 12 1.01 16.75 -1.43
C ALA A 12 0.89 16.37 -2.92
N GLU A 13 1.10 17.31 -3.85
CA GLU A 13 0.84 17.10 -5.28
C GLU A 13 1.81 16.08 -5.91
N ASP A 14 3.01 15.89 -5.33
CA ASP A 14 4.06 15.02 -5.87
C ASP A 14 4.29 13.72 -5.08
N ARG A 15 3.55 13.45 -4.01
CA ARG A 15 3.81 12.27 -3.14
C ARG A 15 2.92 11.08 -3.44
N HIS A 16 3.50 9.89 -3.39
CA HIS A 16 2.78 8.63 -3.51
C HIS A 16 1.79 8.45 -2.34
N GLN A 17 0.58 7.97 -2.62
CA GLN A 17 -0.53 8.07 -1.65
C GLN A 17 -0.35 7.21 -0.39
N CYS A 18 0.26 6.03 -0.49
CA CYS A 18 0.57 5.20 0.68
C CYS A 18 1.64 5.83 1.57
N GLU A 19 2.68 6.41 0.97
CA GLU A 19 3.71 7.15 1.68
C GLU A 19 3.11 8.37 2.39
N ALA A 20 2.29 9.15 1.67
CA ALA A 20 1.55 10.28 2.27
C ALA A 20 0.65 9.85 3.44
N LEU A 21 -0.01 8.69 3.34
CA LEU A 21 -0.82 8.14 4.43
C LEU A 21 0.02 7.79 5.67
N HIS A 22 1.21 7.20 5.45
CA HIS A 22 2.11 6.78 6.53
C HIS A 22 2.83 7.98 7.18
N GLU A 23 3.35 8.91 6.38
CA GLU A 23 4.15 10.03 6.86
C GLU A 23 3.30 11.20 7.36
N ILE A 24 2.32 11.64 6.57
CA ILE A 24 1.57 12.87 6.85
C ILE A 24 0.39 12.55 7.75
N ALA A 25 -0.43 11.58 7.36
CA ALA A 25 -1.64 11.22 8.10
C ALA A 25 -1.36 10.29 9.31
N ARG A 26 -0.13 9.78 9.44
CA ARG A 26 0.29 8.84 10.50
C ARG A 26 -0.68 7.69 10.68
N SER A 27 -1.23 7.21 9.56
CA SER A 27 -2.36 6.28 9.53
C SER A 27 -1.98 5.01 8.77
N ILE A 28 -2.59 3.89 9.16
CA ILE A 28 -2.47 2.60 8.49
C ILE A 28 -3.81 2.33 7.81
N HIS A 29 -3.82 1.94 6.53
CA HIS A 29 -5.06 1.64 5.81
C HIS A 29 -5.70 0.32 6.26
N VAL A 30 -4.88 -0.71 6.50
CA VAL A 30 -5.25 -2.04 7.03
C VAL A 30 -6.08 -2.92 6.07
N ASP A 31 -6.73 -2.34 5.05
CA ASP A 31 -7.59 -3.10 4.13
C ASP A 31 -7.23 -3.00 2.63
N LEU A 32 -6.00 -2.59 2.27
CA LEU A 32 -5.61 -2.36 0.87
C LEU A 32 -5.87 -3.56 -0.05
N LYS A 33 -6.63 -3.32 -1.13
CA LYS A 33 -6.99 -4.33 -2.15
C LYS A 33 -6.97 -3.74 -3.55
N PRO A 34 -6.77 -4.56 -4.61
CA PRO A 34 -6.83 -4.08 -5.98
C PRO A 34 -8.15 -3.34 -6.34
N ARG A 35 -9.29 -3.78 -5.79
CA ARG A 35 -10.60 -3.13 -6.04
C ARG A 35 -10.76 -1.73 -5.42
N GLN A 36 -9.87 -1.34 -4.50
CA GLN A 36 -9.84 -0.02 -3.88
C GLN A 36 -8.86 0.93 -4.58
N LEU A 37 -8.18 0.47 -5.63
CA LEU A 37 -7.35 1.28 -6.50
C LEU A 37 -8.19 1.76 -7.68
N PHE A 38 -8.44 3.06 -7.74
CA PHE A 38 -9.15 3.69 -8.85
C PHE A 38 -8.15 4.34 -9.78
N LEU A 39 -8.33 4.18 -11.09
CA LEU A 39 -7.56 4.91 -12.08
C LEU A 39 -8.28 6.24 -12.34
N GLY A 40 -7.64 7.34 -11.96
CA GLY A 40 -8.05 8.69 -12.32
C GLY A 40 -7.39 9.15 -13.62
N ASP A 41 -7.65 10.39 -13.99
CA ASP A 41 -7.11 10.99 -15.20
C ASP A 41 -5.57 11.08 -15.15
N GLY A 42 -4.94 11.09 -16.32
CA GLY A 42 -3.48 11.14 -16.45
C GLY A 42 -2.74 9.88 -15.93
N GLY A 43 -3.45 8.76 -15.73
CA GLY A 43 -2.85 7.52 -15.23
C GLY A 43 -2.61 7.50 -13.72
N ARG A 44 -3.19 8.45 -12.97
CA ARG A 44 -3.06 8.52 -11.51
C ARG A 44 -3.85 7.41 -10.84
N VAL A 45 -3.22 6.64 -9.96
CA VAL A 45 -3.93 5.66 -9.12
C VAL A 45 -4.36 6.33 -7.82
N VAL A 46 -5.63 6.22 -7.45
CA VAL A 46 -6.24 6.79 -6.25
C VAL A 46 -6.71 5.69 -5.29
N LEU A 47 -6.28 5.80 -4.04
CA LEU A 47 -6.69 4.97 -2.92
C LEU A 47 -8.07 5.40 -2.41
N ASN A 48 -8.92 4.42 -2.13
CA ASN A 48 -10.25 4.62 -1.56
C ASN A 48 -10.50 3.65 -0.39
N ASP A 49 -11.54 3.91 0.39
CA ASP A 49 -12.07 3.06 1.46
C ASP A 49 -11.23 2.99 2.74
N PHE A 50 -11.04 4.17 3.36
CA PHE A 50 -10.37 4.35 4.65
C PHE A 50 -11.23 3.94 5.86
N ASN A 51 -12.35 3.26 5.68
CA ASN A 51 -13.27 2.92 6.78
C ASN A 51 -12.64 1.99 7.83
N SER A 52 -11.60 1.25 7.43
CA SER A 52 -10.81 0.38 8.32
C SER A 52 -9.51 1.02 8.79
N ALA A 53 -9.22 2.25 8.36
CA ALA A 53 -7.95 2.90 8.64
C ALA A 53 -7.77 3.15 10.14
N LYS A 54 -6.52 3.11 10.60
CA LYS A 54 -6.14 3.27 11.99
C LYS A 54 -5.09 4.36 12.11
N VAL A 55 -5.38 5.38 12.90
CA VAL A 55 -4.38 6.36 13.30
C VAL A 55 -3.43 5.71 14.30
N THR A 56 -2.14 5.80 14.04
CA THR A 56 -1.10 5.40 15.01
C THR A 56 -0.77 6.59 15.90
N SER A 57 -0.86 6.40 17.22
CA SER A 57 -0.32 7.39 18.15
C SER A 57 1.20 7.37 18.11
N THR A 58 1.89 8.43 18.51
CA THR A 58 3.33 8.40 18.72
C THR A 58 3.70 8.16 20.15
N SER A 59 4.80 7.45 20.36
CA SER A 59 5.46 7.44 21.65
C SER A 59 6.05 8.83 21.92
N PRO A 60 5.72 9.51 23.03
CA PRO A 60 6.31 10.81 23.37
C PRO A 60 7.83 10.74 23.60
N SER A 61 8.35 9.56 23.96
CA SER A 61 9.77 9.38 24.29
C SER A 61 10.65 9.04 23.08
N THR A 62 10.09 8.40 22.05
CA THR A 62 10.87 7.94 20.88
C THR A 62 10.42 8.55 19.56
N GLY A 63 9.29 9.27 19.52
CA GLY A 63 8.70 9.81 18.28
C GLY A 63 8.18 8.76 17.30
N MET A 64 8.41 7.47 17.59
CA MET A 64 8.02 6.36 16.73
C MET A 64 6.52 6.10 16.80
N PRO A 65 5.90 5.65 15.69
CA PRO A 65 4.52 5.20 15.67
C PRO A 65 4.31 4.05 16.65
N CYS A 66 3.38 4.20 17.58
CA CYS A 66 2.88 3.15 18.42
C CYS A 66 2.06 2.18 17.56
N PRO A 67 2.31 0.87 17.68
CA PRO A 67 1.53 -0.12 16.97
C PRO A 67 0.04 0.00 17.30
N ALA A 68 -0.80 0.06 16.26
CA ALA A 68 -2.23 0.12 16.44
C ALA A 68 -2.76 -1.25 16.91
N ARG A 69 -3.56 -1.26 17.98
CA ARG A 69 -4.20 -2.50 18.45
C ARG A 69 -5.33 -2.93 17.51
N TRP A 70 -5.41 -4.23 17.29
CA TRP A 70 -6.53 -4.83 16.56
C TRP A 70 -7.84 -4.70 17.36
N SER A 71 -8.95 -4.45 16.64
CA SER A 71 -10.30 -4.40 17.22
C SER A 71 -11.05 -5.66 16.84
N LYS A 72 -11.58 -6.39 17.85
CA LYS A 72 -12.41 -7.59 17.69
C LYS A 72 -13.67 -7.42 16.84
N ARG A 73 -14.03 -6.18 16.45
CA ARG A 73 -15.24 -5.88 15.69
C ARG A 73 -15.20 -6.32 14.21
N ASN A 74 -14.02 -6.40 13.57
CA ASN A 74 -13.91 -6.81 12.16
C ASN A 74 -13.44 -8.27 12.00
N LYS A 75 -14.19 -9.24 12.54
CA LYS A 75 -13.91 -10.68 12.35
C LYS A 75 -14.09 -11.15 10.89
N LEU A 76 -14.86 -10.41 10.10
CA LEU A 76 -15.24 -10.78 8.73
C LEU A 76 -14.35 -10.17 7.64
N ALA A 77 -13.47 -9.21 8.00
CA ALA A 77 -12.56 -8.63 7.03
C ALA A 77 -11.44 -9.63 6.69
N PRO A 78 -11.16 -9.90 5.40
CA PRO A 78 -10.00 -10.70 5.02
C PRO A 78 -8.74 -10.02 5.55
N ARG A 79 -7.93 -10.74 6.32
CA ARG A 79 -6.71 -10.13 6.89
C ARG A 79 -5.62 -10.15 5.82
N PRO A 80 -4.99 -9.01 5.51
CA PRO A 80 -4.05 -8.95 4.41
C PRO A 80 -2.67 -9.47 4.80
N SER A 81 -2.27 -9.44 6.07
CA SER A 81 -0.91 -9.82 6.52
C SER A 81 -0.88 -10.85 7.67
N PRO A 82 0.25 -11.59 7.85
CA PRO A 82 0.40 -12.61 8.90
C PRO A 82 0.20 -12.09 10.33
N GLU A 83 0.78 -10.94 10.65
CA GLU A 83 0.65 -10.28 11.95
C GLU A 83 -0.80 -9.83 12.20
N ASN A 84 -1.51 -9.41 11.14
CA ASN A 84 -2.93 -9.13 11.25
C ASN A 84 -3.70 -10.41 11.58
N TYR A 85 -3.41 -11.58 10.97
CA TYR A 85 -3.99 -12.88 11.36
C TYR A 85 -3.68 -13.31 12.79
N ALA A 86 -2.47 -13.04 13.27
CA ALA A 86 -2.06 -13.34 14.62
C ALA A 86 -2.70 -12.40 15.67
N GLY A 87 -3.37 -11.33 15.24
CA GLY A 87 -3.91 -10.30 16.15
C GLY A 87 -2.80 -9.53 16.85
N GLN A 88 -1.60 -9.52 16.25
CA GLN A 88 -0.44 -8.78 16.74
C GLN A 88 -0.65 -7.27 16.54
N PRO A 89 0.13 -6.44 17.24
CA PRO A 89 0.09 -5.01 17.03
C PRO A 89 0.45 -4.65 15.57
N LEU A 90 -0.30 -3.73 14.97
CA LEU A 90 -0.16 -3.37 13.55
C LEU A 90 0.72 -2.13 13.38
N THR A 91 1.64 -2.17 12.43
CA THR A 91 2.46 -1.02 12.01
C THR A 91 2.20 -0.71 10.53
N PHE A 92 2.83 0.34 10.00
CA PHE A 92 2.76 0.70 8.57
C PHE A 92 3.16 -0.45 7.62
N SER A 93 3.98 -1.38 8.12
CA SER A 93 4.41 -2.60 7.41
C SER A 93 3.24 -3.49 6.92
N VAL A 94 2.06 -3.38 7.53
CA VAL A 94 0.85 -4.12 7.12
C VAL A 94 0.39 -3.68 5.73
N ASP A 95 0.45 -2.38 5.47
CA ASP A 95 0.08 -1.83 4.17
C ASP A 95 1.14 -2.17 3.12
N VAL A 96 2.43 -2.17 3.50
CA VAL A 96 3.53 -2.61 2.61
C VAL A 96 3.34 -4.05 2.17
N TYR A 97 2.97 -4.95 3.08
CA TYR A 97 2.63 -6.33 2.71
C TYR A 97 1.50 -6.37 1.69
N SER A 98 0.42 -5.61 1.95
CA SER A 98 -0.75 -5.56 1.08
C SER A 98 -0.39 -5.02 -0.31
N MET A 99 0.45 -3.99 -0.38
CA MET A 99 0.98 -3.45 -1.64
C MET A 99 1.81 -4.49 -2.39
N GLY A 100 2.63 -5.31 -1.71
CA GLY A 100 3.39 -6.38 -2.36
C GLY A 100 2.49 -7.44 -3.01
N ILE A 101 1.38 -7.78 -2.35
CA ILE A 101 0.35 -8.68 -2.90
C ILE A 101 -0.32 -8.07 -4.13
N ILE A 102 -0.66 -6.78 -4.08
CA ILE A 102 -1.24 -6.05 -5.20
C ILE A 102 -0.24 -6.00 -6.36
N PHE A 103 1.01 -5.66 -6.09
CA PHE A 103 2.02 -5.50 -7.13
C PHE A 103 2.31 -6.82 -7.84
N TYR A 104 2.42 -7.92 -7.10
CA TYR A 104 2.42 -9.26 -7.68
C TYR A 104 1.21 -9.50 -8.59
N ALA A 105 0.01 -9.14 -8.12
CA ALA A 105 -1.22 -9.39 -8.88
C ALA A 105 -1.30 -8.56 -10.17
N LEU A 106 -0.76 -7.34 -10.17
CA LEU A 106 -0.68 -6.49 -11.36
C LEU A 106 0.24 -7.11 -12.42
N ILE A 107 1.39 -7.66 -12.02
CA ILE A 107 2.34 -8.27 -12.97
C ILE A 107 1.89 -9.68 -13.39
N ALA A 108 1.38 -10.48 -12.45
CA ALA A 108 0.96 -11.86 -12.72
C ALA A 108 -0.43 -11.99 -13.34
N GLY A 109 -1.25 -10.93 -13.29
CA GLY A 109 -2.67 -10.97 -13.67
C GLY A 109 -3.56 -11.82 -12.74
N ARG A 110 -3.02 -12.30 -11.61
CA ARG A 110 -3.72 -13.15 -10.63
C ARG A 110 -3.19 -12.93 -9.23
N LEU A 111 -4.05 -13.12 -8.22
CA LEU A 111 -3.62 -13.06 -6.82
C LEU A 111 -2.62 -14.19 -6.50
N PRO A 112 -1.64 -13.93 -5.60
CA PRO A 112 -0.66 -14.95 -5.22
C PRO A 112 -1.29 -16.08 -4.40
N PHE A 113 -2.40 -15.80 -3.70
CA PHE A 113 -3.12 -16.75 -2.87
C PHE A 113 -4.61 -16.78 -3.25
N THR A 114 -5.19 -17.97 -3.38
CA THR A 114 -6.64 -18.15 -3.55
C THR A 114 -7.37 -18.03 -2.21
N LYS A 115 -8.71 -17.99 -2.20
CA LYS A 115 -9.52 -17.95 -0.96
C LYS A 115 -9.23 -19.13 -0.01
N GLN A 116 -8.86 -20.30 -0.53
CA GLN A 116 -8.40 -21.44 0.27
C GLN A 116 -6.94 -21.27 0.73
N GLY A 117 -6.11 -20.58 -0.07
CA GLY A 117 -4.74 -20.19 0.26
C GLY A 117 -4.59 -19.09 1.31
N VAL A 118 -5.68 -18.47 1.76
CA VAL A 118 -5.63 -17.52 2.89
C VAL A 118 -5.25 -18.23 4.20
N GLN A 119 -5.60 -19.52 4.37
CA GLN A 119 -5.06 -20.37 5.44
C GLN A 119 -3.56 -20.65 5.25
N LEU A 120 -3.09 -20.74 4.00
CA LEU A 120 -1.66 -20.86 3.68
C LEU A 120 -0.89 -19.57 3.98
N VAL A 121 -1.47 -18.37 3.84
CA VAL A 121 -0.84 -17.12 4.34
C VAL A 121 -0.61 -17.20 5.87
N ARG A 122 -1.50 -17.90 6.58
CA ARG A 122 -1.42 -18.12 8.03
C ARG A 122 -0.35 -19.14 8.45
N MET A 123 -0.07 -20.15 7.61
CA MET A 123 0.70 -21.35 8.00
C MET A 123 1.93 -21.64 7.12
N SER A 124 2.02 -21.11 5.90
CA SER A 124 3.02 -21.48 4.89
C SER A 124 3.90 -20.30 4.47
N THR A 125 5.20 -20.58 4.34
CA THR A 125 6.18 -19.71 3.70
C THR A 125 6.14 -19.79 2.18
N ALA A 126 5.41 -20.77 1.62
CA ALA A 126 5.37 -20.98 0.18
C ALA A 126 4.81 -19.73 -0.50
N ARG A 127 5.62 -19.15 -1.39
CA ARG A 127 5.23 -18.08 -2.30
C ARG A 127 5.13 -18.68 -3.70
N PRO A 128 4.19 -18.22 -4.54
CA PRO A 128 4.16 -18.64 -5.93
C PRO A 128 5.48 -18.26 -6.59
N GLU A 129 5.99 -19.14 -7.45
CA GLU A 129 7.12 -18.79 -8.29
C GLU A 129 6.76 -17.60 -9.19
N MET A 130 7.68 -16.65 -9.26
CA MET A 130 7.61 -15.52 -10.17
C MET A 130 8.23 -15.92 -11.49
N ALA A 131 7.68 -15.44 -12.59
CA ALA A 131 8.09 -15.93 -13.89
C ALA A 131 9.55 -15.52 -14.19
N PRO A 132 10.37 -16.37 -14.84
CA PRO A 132 11.78 -16.07 -15.08
C PRO A 132 12.05 -14.82 -15.92
N TRP A 133 11.06 -14.38 -16.70
CA TRP A 133 11.13 -13.18 -17.54
C TRP A 133 10.76 -11.88 -16.81
N TRP A 134 10.38 -11.94 -15.53
CA TRP A 134 10.17 -10.73 -14.74
C TRP A 134 11.49 -10.02 -14.47
N HIS A 135 11.47 -8.68 -14.43
CA HIS A 135 12.65 -7.92 -14.00
C HIS A 135 13.06 -8.37 -12.60
N LYS A 136 14.37 -8.60 -12.39
CA LYS A 136 14.90 -9.08 -11.10
C LYS A 136 14.59 -8.09 -9.98
N GLY A 137 14.64 -6.78 -10.28
CA GLY A 137 14.27 -5.73 -9.34
C GLY A 137 12.82 -5.86 -8.85
N TYR A 138 11.85 -6.09 -9.75
CA TYR A 138 10.45 -6.28 -9.32
C TYR A 138 10.27 -7.51 -8.45
N THR A 139 10.95 -8.60 -8.81
CA THR A 139 10.94 -9.86 -8.06
C THR A 139 11.45 -9.64 -6.63
N GLN A 140 12.56 -8.91 -6.47
CA GLN A 140 13.17 -8.61 -5.16
C GLN A 140 12.29 -7.66 -4.34
N VAL A 141 11.79 -6.58 -4.94
CA VAL A 141 10.92 -5.62 -4.26
C VAL A 141 9.66 -6.32 -3.72
N ILE A 142 9.00 -7.15 -4.53
CA ILE A 142 7.83 -7.94 -4.10
C ILE A 142 8.22 -8.88 -2.95
N GLN A 143 9.38 -9.53 -3.03
CA GLN A 143 9.88 -10.44 -2.00
C GLN A 143 10.08 -9.77 -0.64
N ASP A 144 10.63 -8.56 -0.64
CA ASP A 144 10.86 -7.80 0.58
C ASP A 144 9.54 -7.26 1.15
N MET A 145 8.64 -6.77 0.28
CA MET A 145 7.34 -6.22 0.70
C MET A 145 6.47 -7.26 1.41
N TRP A 146 6.42 -8.51 0.92
CA TRP A 146 5.60 -9.57 1.52
C TRP A 146 6.34 -10.49 2.50
N ALA A 147 7.47 -10.01 3.05
CA ALA A 147 8.23 -10.72 4.07
C ALA A 147 7.34 -11.08 5.27
N ARG A 148 7.55 -12.27 5.84
CA ARG A 148 6.73 -12.74 6.96
C ARG A 148 6.93 -11.87 8.20
N ASP A 149 8.18 -11.49 8.45
CA ASP A 149 8.57 -10.60 9.52
C ASP A 149 8.29 -9.14 9.09
N PRO A 150 7.41 -8.40 9.80
CA PRO A 150 7.09 -7.02 9.46
C PRO A 150 8.30 -6.08 9.51
N ASP A 151 9.28 -6.37 10.37
CA ASP A 151 10.46 -5.51 10.56
C ASP A 151 11.49 -5.66 9.44
N LYS A 152 11.34 -6.70 8.59
CA LYS A 152 12.17 -6.91 7.40
C LYS A 152 11.59 -6.26 6.14
N ARG A 153 10.40 -5.67 6.23
CA ARG A 153 9.75 -5.03 5.09
C ARG A 153 10.30 -3.61 4.93
N PRO A 154 10.51 -3.14 3.70
CA PRO A 154 10.88 -1.76 3.44
C PRO A 154 9.75 -0.81 3.82
N SER A 155 10.07 0.46 4.01
CA SER A 155 9.07 1.52 4.10
C SER A 155 8.38 1.76 2.76
N ALA A 156 7.24 2.47 2.77
CA ALA A 156 6.56 2.85 1.53
C ALA A 156 7.45 3.75 0.64
N GLY A 157 8.21 4.67 1.23
CA GLY A 157 9.15 5.53 0.51
C GLY A 157 10.31 4.74 -0.11
N GLU A 158 10.92 3.82 0.63
CA GLU A 158 11.98 2.94 0.09
C GLU A 158 11.47 2.08 -1.08
N VAL A 159 10.20 1.65 -1.05
CA VAL A 159 9.59 0.93 -2.18
C VAL A 159 9.49 1.84 -3.40
N VAL A 160 9.02 3.08 -3.23
CA VAL A 160 8.93 4.08 -4.30
C VAL A 160 10.30 4.30 -4.94
N GLU A 161 11.32 4.63 -4.14
CA GLU A 161 12.68 4.87 -4.62
C GLU A 161 13.23 3.69 -5.43
N ARG A 162 13.02 2.45 -4.94
CA ARG A 162 13.44 1.24 -5.66
C ARG A 162 12.70 1.06 -6.99
N LEU A 163 11.41 1.39 -7.04
CA LEU A 163 10.62 1.27 -8.28
C LEU A 163 11.00 2.34 -9.30
N GLU A 164 11.26 3.57 -8.86
CA GLU A 164 11.75 4.65 -9.73
C GLU A 164 13.10 4.28 -10.36
N HIS A 165 14.05 3.78 -9.55
CA HIS A 165 15.33 3.30 -10.07
C HIS A 165 15.17 2.19 -11.11
N ILE A 166 14.25 1.24 -10.91
CA ILE A 166 13.99 0.18 -11.89
C ILE A 166 13.38 0.76 -13.19
N LEU A 167 12.51 1.76 -13.08
CA LEU A 167 11.91 2.42 -14.26
C LEU A 167 12.99 3.16 -15.08
N GLU A 168 13.90 3.86 -14.39
CA GLU A 168 15.04 4.52 -15.01
C GLU A 168 15.96 3.52 -15.74
N GLU A 169 16.29 2.39 -15.10
CA GLU A 169 17.07 1.30 -15.71
C GLU A 169 16.42 0.75 -16.99
N LEU A 170 15.08 0.68 -17.02
CA LEU A 170 14.31 0.18 -18.16
C LEU A 170 14.13 1.24 -19.26
N GLY A 171 14.63 2.46 -19.07
CA GLY A 171 14.39 3.59 -19.98
C GLY A 171 12.93 4.01 -20.04
N ALA A 172 12.12 3.57 -19.08
CA ALA A 172 10.73 3.96 -18.92
C ALA A 172 10.72 5.26 -18.13
N THR A 173 10.63 6.40 -18.82
CA THR A 173 10.30 7.64 -18.13
C THR A 173 8.85 7.54 -17.66
N PRO A 174 8.56 7.71 -16.36
CA PRO A 174 7.19 7.84 -15.92
C PRO A 174 6.63 9.12 -16.55
N SER A 175 5.85 9.01 -17.63
CA SER A 175 5.13 10.14 -18.18
C SER A 175 3.89 10.41 -17.33
N PHE A 176 4.08 10.80 -16.07
CA PHE A 176 3.01 11.37 -15.26
C PHE A 176 2.85 12.82 -15.70
N SER A 177 1.95 13.04 -16.66
CA SER A 177 1.50 14.40 -16.96
C SER A 177 0.65 14.85 -15.78
N LEU A 178 1.22 15.66 -14.87
CA LEU A 178 0.45 16.42 -13.89
C LEU A 178 -0.47 17.35 -14.69
N GLY A 179 -1.70 16.91 -14.91
CA GLY A 179 -2.74 17.75 -15.49
C GLY A 179 -2.92 18.96 -14.59
N SER A 180 -2.48 20.13 -15.05
CA SER A 180 -2.85 21.40 -14.43
C SER A 180 -4.36 21.59 -14.66
N GLU A 181 -5.19 21.06 -13.77
CA GLU A 181 -6.60 21.43 -13.72
C GLU A 181 -6.67 22.88 -13.26
N THR A 182 -6.84 23.77 -14.24
CA THR A 182 -7.37 25.10 -14.01
C THR A 182 -8.73 24.93 -13.35
N ARG A 183 -8.83 25.37 -12.09
CA ARG A 183 -10.09 25.40 -11.34
C ARG A 183 -11.05 26.36 -12.04
N ASP A 184 -11.93 25.84 -12.88
CA ASP A 184 -13.16 26.55 -13.23
C ASP A 184 -14.12 26.45 -12.03
N GLU A 185 -14.10 27.50 -11.21
CA GLU A 185 -15.13 27.77 -10.20
C GLU A 185 -16.47 28.05 -10.90
N GLN A 186 -17.20 27.00 -11.28
CA GLN A 186 -18.62 27.12 -11.56
C GLN A 186 -19.44 26.83 -10.31
N ARG A 187 -19.65 27.93 -9.57
CA ARG A 187 -20.80 28.24 -8.73
C ARG A 187 -22.04 27.41 -9.09
N TYR A 188 -22.43 26.51 -8.19
CA TYR A 188 -23.81 26.04 -8.14
C TYR A 188 -24.57 26.95 -7.17
N THR A 189 -25.37 27.85 -7.72
CA THR A 189 -26.42 28.59 -7.01
C THR A 189 -27.65 27.72 -6.84
#